data_AF-A0A242L153-F1
#
_entry.id   AF-A0A242L153-F1
#
_cell.length_a   1.000
_cell.length_b   1.000
_cell.length_c   1.000
_cell.angle_alpha   90.00
_cell.angle_beta   90.00
_cell.angle_gamma   90.00
#
_symmetry.space_group_name_H-M   'P 1'
#
loop_
_entity.id
_entity.type
_entity.pdbx_description
1 polymer ?
#
loop_
_entity_poly.entity_id
_entity_poly.type
_entity_poly.pdbx_seq_one_letter_code
_entity_poly.pdbx_strand_id
1 'polypeptide(L)'
;MYKLKKDNYNELSGICGLVMQNIKDLEEGSKMDLFDPRISNEEHHLYSSVLKSYNSLGNQLLSNWETLKFDDIDAFFTKLSTYIKYLDLFIKEPTIEKQWRLTSFYSSLDELNRKI
;
A
#
# COMPACT_ATOMS: atom_id res chain seq x y z
N MET A 1 2.12 -22.30 18.29
CA MET A 1 1.77 -23.12 17.11
C MET A 1 2.68 -22.69 15.98
N TYR A 2 3.63 -23.53 15.55
CA TYR A 2 4.50 -23.22 14.42
C TYR A 2 3.67 -23.33 13.14
N LYS A 3 3.27 -22.19 12.56
CA LYS A 3 2.75 -22.18 11.18
C LYS A 3 3.87 -22.54 10.21
N LEU A 4 3.57 -23.29 9.15
CA LEU A 4 4.56 -23.59 8.13
C LEU A 4 4.92 -22.30 7.38
N LYS A 5 6.19 -22.17 6.95
CA LYS A 5 6.68 -21.00 6.19
C LYS A 5 5.78 -20.66 4.99
N LYS A 6 5.24 -21.67 4.32
CA LYS A 6 4.31 -21.50 3.19
C LYS A 6 2.98 -20.86 3.59
N ASP A 7 2.44 -21.22 4.76
CA ASP A 7 1.18 -20.67 5.25
C ASP A 7 1.34 -19.19 5.62
N ASN A 8 2.46 -18.85 6.27
CA ASN A 8 2.83 -17.47 6.57
C ASN A 8 2.98 -16.62 5.30
N TYR A 9 3.62 -17.17 4.26
CA TYR A 9 3.74 -16.51 2.97
C TYR A 9 2.37 -16.23 2.37
N ASN A 10 1.51 -17.25 2.24
CA ASN A 10 0.19 -17.10 1.64
C ASN A 10 -0.69 -16.06 2.36
N GLU A 11 -0.64 -16.01 3.69
CA GLU A 11 -1.39 -15.00 4.46
C GLU A 11 -0.86 -13.58 4.20
N LEU A 12 0.46 -13.40 4.19
CA LEU A 12 1.07 -12.11 3.90
C LEU A 12 0.82 -11.67 2.45
N SER A 13 0.93 -12.58 1.48
CA SER A 13 0.55 -12.35 0.08
C SER A 13 -0.92 -11.95 -0.05
N GLY A 14 -1.80 -12.60 0.72
CA GLY A 14 -3.22 -12.22 0.81
C GLY A 14 -3.42 -10.79 1.31
N ILE A 15 -2.63 -10.36 2.31
CA ILE A 15 -2.64 -8.98 2.80
C ILE A 15 -2.15 -8.01 1.71
N CYS A 16 -1.07 -8.33 0.99
CA CYS A 16 -0.59 -7.52 -0.14
C CYS A 16 -1.67 -7.35 -1.22
N GLY A 17 -2.34 -8.44 -1.59
CA GLY A 17 -3.45 -8.42 -2.54
C GLY A 17 -4.63 -7.58 -2.07
N LEU A 18 -5.03 -7.68 -0.80
CA LEU A 18 -6.08 -6.85 -0.21
C LEU A 18 -5.70 -5.37 -0.20
N VAL A 19 -4.44 -5.03 0.08
CA VAL A 19 -3.96 -3.64 0.00
C VAL A 19 -4.11 -3.11 -1.42
N MET A 20 -3.64 -3.85 -2.42
CA MET A 20 -3.75 -3.44 -3.82
C MET A 20 -5.20 -3.32 -4.28
N GLN A 21 -6.07 -4.24 -3.85
CA GLN A 21 -7.49 -4.16 -4.15
C GLN A 21 -8.12 -2.92 -3.53
N ASN A 22 -7.81 -2.59 -2.27
CA ASN A 22 -8.30 -1.36 -1.64
C ASN A 22 -7.80 -0.10 -2.37
N ILE A 23 -6.55 -0.08 -2.84
CA ILE A 23 -6.04 1.04 -3.63
C ILE A 23 -6.81 1.15 -4.95
N LYS A 24 -7.07 0.04 -5.64
CA LYS A 24 -7.83 -0.02 -6.92
C LYS A 24 -9.30 0.35 -6.75
N ASP A 25 -9.98 -0.23 -5.77
CA ASP A 25 -11.39 0.08 -5.45
C ASP A 25 -11.56 1.56 -5.12
N LEU A 26 -10.52 2.22 -4.62
CA LEU A 26 -10.50 3.65 -4.38
C LEU A 26 -10.09 4.49 -5.59
N GLU A 27 -9.41 3.93 -6.59
CA GLU A 27 -9.28 4.56 -7.90
C GLU A 27 -10.60 4.44 -8.70
N GLU A 28 -11.32 3.32 -8.56
CA GLU A 28 -12.50 2.97 -9.36
C GLU A 28 -13.84 3.40 -8.74
N GLY A 29 -14.09 3.05 -7.47
CA GLY A 29 -15.41 3.15 -6.81
C GLY A 29 -15.80 4.56 -6.36
N SER A 30 -14.82 5.43 -6.28
CA SER A 30 -14.94 6.81 -5.81
C SER A 30 -15.12 7.81 -6.95
N LYS A 31 -14.92 7.41 -8.22
CA LYS A 31 -14.63 8.32 -9.35
C LYS A 31 -13.57 9.37 -9.01
N MET A 32 -12.76 9.06 -8.01
CA MET A 32 -11.67 9.84 -7.49
C MET A 32 -10.60 9.65 -8.53
N ASP A 33 -10.66 10.50 -9.53
CA ASP A 33 -9.41 10.94 -10.10
C ASP A 33 -8.60 11.36 -8.87
N LEU A 34 -7.56 10.62 -8.49
CA LEU A 34 -6.62 11.02 -7.43
C LEU A 34 -6.04 12.41 -7.75
N PHE A 35 -6.36 12.94 -8.93
CA PHE A 35 -6.00 14.20 -9.54
C PHE A 35 -7.20 15.20 -9.63
N ASP A 36 -8.41 14.86 -9.17
CA ASP A 36 -9.52 15.81 -8.99
C ASP A 36 -9.31 16.59 -7.68
N PRO A 37 -9.14 17.92 -7.74
CA PRO A 37 -8.97 18.77 -6.56
C PRO A 37 -10.20 18.83 -5.63
N ARG A 38 -11.28 18.08 -5.92
CA ARG A 38 -12.54 18.06 -5.15
C ARG A 38 -12.61 16.98 -4.08
N ILE A 39 -11.61 16.13 -3.93
CA ILE A 39 -11.60 15.14 -2.85
C ILE A 39 -11.56 15.85 -1.51
N SER A 40 -12.43 15.43 -0.58
CA SER A 40 -12.43 16.00 0.76
C SER A 40 -11.23 15.52 1.58
N ASN A 41 -10.70 16.39 2.44
CA ASN A 41 -9.62 16.02 3.37
C ASN A 41 -10.00 14.84 4.29
N GLU A 42 -11.29 14.64 4.58
CA GLU A 42 -11.78 13.52 5.42
C GLU A 42 -11.67 12.17 4.71
N GLU A 43 -12.10 12.08 3.45
CA GLU A 43 -11.98 10.85 2.64
C GLU A 43 -10.51 10.43 2.50
N HIS A 44 -9.63 11.41 2.27
CA HIS A 44 -8.18 11.18 2.24
C HIS A 44 -7.60 10.72 3.58
N HIS A 45 -8.02 11.33 4.70
CA HIS A 45 -7.55 10.93 6.02
C HIS A 45 -7.95 9.50 6.37
N LEU A 46 -9.19 9.12 6.08
CA LEU A 46 -9.67 7.76 6.28
C LEU A 46 -8.85 6.77 5.44
N TYR A 47 -8.60 7.09 4.17
CA TYR A 47 -7.79 6.26 3.28
C TYR A 47 -6.34 6.09 3.75
N SER A 48 -5.66 7.20 4.03
CA SER A 48 -4.28 7.18 4.56
C SER A 48 -4.21 6.35 5.85
N SER A 49 -5.23 6.43 6.70
CA SER A 49 -5.35 5.62 7.93
C SER A 49 -5.48 4.12 7.65
N VAL A 50 -6.31 3.73 6.66
CA VAL A 50 -6.47 2.31 6.25
C VAL A 50 -5.14 1.76 5.74
N LEU A 51 -4.46 2.46 4.83
CA LEU A 51 -3.16 2.02 4.31
C LEU A 51 -2.08 1.93 5.40
N LYS A 52 -2.04 2.90 6.32
CA LYS A 52 -1.14 2.87 7.49
C LYS A 52 -1.40 1.64 8.36
N SER A 53 -2.66 1.28 8.56
CA SER A 53 -3.05 0.11 9.36
C SER A 53 -2.57 -1.18 8.72
N TYR A 54 -2.80 -1.36 7.41
CA TYR A 54 -2.30 -2.53 6.68
C TYR A 54 -0.77 -2.61 6.66
N ASN A 55 -0.10 -1.47 6.43
CA ASN A 55 1.36 -1.43 6.45
C ASN A 55 1.92 -1.78 7.84
N SER A 56 1.29 -1.29 8.92
CA SER A 56 1.68 -1.63 10.29
C SER A 56 1.47 -3.12 10.58
N LEU A 57 0.33 -3.69 10.19
CA LEU A 57 0.03 -5.10 10.38
C LEU A 57 1.05 -5.98 9.64
N GLY A 58 1.31 -5.69 8.37
CA GLY A 58 2.29 -6.42 7.56
C GLY A 58 3.68 -6.43 8.19
N ASN A 59 4.19 -5.26 8.59
CA ASN A 59 5.49 -5.14 9.23
C ASN A 59 5.56 -5.87 10.59
N GLN A 60 4.49 -5.84 11.38
CA GLN A 60 4.41 -6.60 12.64
C GLN A 60 4.44 -8.11 12.39
N LEU A 61 3.70 -8.60 11.39
CA LEU A 61 3.69 -10.00 11.02
C LEU A 61 5.05 -10.45 10.48
N LEU A 62 5.68 -9.66 9.62
CA LEU A 62 7.03 -9.92 9.11
C LEU A 62 8.06 -10.04 10.25
N SER A 63 7.99 -9.14 11.23
CA SER A 63 8.88 -9.12 12.39
C SER A 63 8.62 -10.30 13.34
N ASN A 64 7.35 -10.57 13.66
CA ASN A 64 6.96 -11.56 14.65
C ASN A 64 7.09 -13.01 14.15
N TRP A 65 6.97 -13.24 12.85
CA TRP A 65 7.01 -14.58 12.29
C TRP A 65 8.42 -15.01 11.86
N GLU A 66 9.44 -14.21 12.18
CA GLU A 66 10.85 -14.42 11.80
C GLU A 66 11.01 -14.66 10.29
N THR A 67 10.11 -14.07 9.49
CA THR A 67 10.06 -14.26 8.04
C THR A 67 11.05 -13.35 7.31
N LEU A 68 12.29 -13.27 7.83
CA LEU A 68 13.45 -12.56 7.28
C LEU A 68 13.89 -13.04 5.88
N LYS A 69 13.05 -13.80 5.18
CA LYS A 69 13.33 -14.46 3.89
C LYS A 69 12.24 -14.23 2.84
N PHE A 70 11.29 -13.32 3.08
CA PHE A 70 10.28 -12.93 2.09
C PHE A 70 10.63 -11.57 1.54
N ASP A 71 11.72 -11.52 0.77
CA ASP A 71 12.31 -10.29 0.26
C ASP A 71 11.33 -9.52 -0.64
N ASP A 72 10.45 -10.23 -1.33
CA ASP A 72 9.36 -9.68 -2.14
C ASP A 72 8.28 -8.98 -1.31
N ILE A 73 7.84 -9.60 -0.22
CA ILE A 73 6.83 -9.06 0.70
C ILE A 73 7.42 -7.87 1.49
N ASP A 74 8.67 -7.98 1.94
CA ASP A 74 9.38 -6.87 2.61
C ASP A 74 9.55 -5.67 1.67
N ALA A 75 9.96 -5.91 0.42
CA ALA A 75 10.03 -4.87 -0.60
C ALA A 75 8.66 -4.23 -0.85
N PHE A 76 7.58 -5.01 -0.87
CA PHE A 76 6.21 -4.51 -1.00
C PHE A 76 5.85 -3.56 0.15
N PHE A 77 6.00 -3.97 1.41
CA PHE A 77 5.65 -3.11 2.56
C PHE A 77 6.56 -1.87 2.68
N THR A 78 7.84 -1.99 2.34
CA THR A 78 8.75 -0.84 2.25
C THR A 78 8.28 0.16 1.20
N LYS A 79 7.84 -0.33 0.03
CA LYS A 79 7.33 0.52 -1.05
C LYS A 79 5.97 1.13 -0.68
N LEU A 80 5.11 0.38 0.01
CA LEU A 80 3.80 0.83 0.48
C LEU A 80 3.97 2.00 1.47
N SER A 81 4.91 1.87 2.40
CA SER A 81 5.29 2.96 3.33
C SER A 81 5.68 4.24 2.58
N THR A 82 6.47 4.09 1.51
CA THR A 82 6.89 5.23 0.66
C THR A 82 5.71 5.85 -0.08
N TYR A 83 4.83 5.04 -0.66
CA TYR A 83 3.62 5.50 -1.34
C TYR A 83 2.70 6.29 -0.39
N ILE A 84 2.42 5.76 0.81
CA ILE A 84 1.61 6.44 1.83
C ILE A 84 2.21 7.82 2.18
N LYS A 85 3.53 7.89 2.37
CA LYS A 85 4.21 9.16 2.68
C LYS A 85 4.06 10.18 1.55
N TYR A 86 4.16 9.74 0.30
CA TYR A 86 4.02 10.61 -0.86
C TYR A 86 2.57 11.01 -1.13
N LEU A 87 1.62 10.14 -0.83
CA LEU A 87 0.20 10.44 -0.86
C LEU A 87 -0.12 11.59 0.12
N ASP A 88 0.35 11.50 1.38
CA ASP A 88 0.19 12.55 2.38
C ASP A 88 0.80 13.90 1.92
N LEU A 89 1.91 13.88 1.17
CA LEU A 89 2.56 15.07 0.62
C LEU A 89 1.83 15.66 -0.59
N PHE A 90 1.25 14.81 -1.44
CA PHE A 90 0.44 15.24 -2.57
C PHE A 90 -0.85 15.89 -2.12
N ILE A 91 -1.55 15.32 -1.13
CA ILE A 91 -2.78 15.88 -0.57
C ILE A 91 -2.56 17.31 -0.05
N LYS A 92 -1.44 17.55 0.66
CA LYS A 92 -1.12 18.88 1.20
C LYS A 92 -0.85 19.92 0.13
N GLU A 93 -0.31 19.51 -1.00
CA GLU A 93 0.09 20.40 -2.08
C GLU A 93 0.12 19.60 -3.39
N PRO A 94 -1.01 19.58 -4.13
CA PRO A 94 -1.17 18.75 -5.32
C PRO A 94 -0.50 19.40 -6.52
N THR A 95 0.67 18.91 -6.90
CA THR A 95 1.40 19.35 -8.10
C THR A 95 1.54 18.21 -9.09
N ILE A 96 1.67 18.55 -10.39
CA ILE A 96 1.89 17.57 -11.47
C ILE A 96 3.15 16.72 -11.20
N GLU A 97 4.21 17.31 -10.65
CA GLU A 97 5.42 16.55 -10.32
C GLU A 97 5.16 15.48 -9.25
N LYS A 98 4.47 15.86 -8.17
CA LYS A 98 4.12 14.92 -7.09
C LYS A 98 3.14 13.86 -7.56
N GLN A 99 2.25 14.23 -8.46
CA GLN A 99 1.34 13.33 -9.15
C GLN A 99 2.11 12.23 -9.88
N TRP A 100 3.07 12.62 -10.74
CA TRP A 100 3.88 11.68 -11.51
C TRP A 100 4.70 10.76 -10.59
N ARG A 101 5.25 11.30 -9.50
CA ARG A 101 5.94 10.50 -8.48
C ARG A 101 4.99 9.49 -7.83
N LEU A 102 3.78 9.91 -7.45
CA LEU A 102 2.78 9.04 -6.83
C LEU A 102 2.39 7.88 -7.76
N THR A 103 2.13 8.16 -9.04
CA THR A 103 1.85 7.15 -10.06
C THR A 103 3.03 6.20 -10.24
N SER A 104 4.26 6.70 -10.27
CA SER A 104 5.46 5.86 -10.35
C SER A 104 5.60 4.91 -9.15
N PHE A 105 5.32 5.39 -7.93
CA PHE A 105 5.31 4.53 -6.75
C PHE A 105 4.22 3.47 -6.80
N TYR A 106 3.02 3.84 -7.25
CA TYR A 106 1.91 2.90 -7.43
C TYR A 106 2.22 1.82 -8.48
N SER A 107 2.72 2.19 -9.67
CA SER A 107 3.09 1.21 -10.70
C SER A 107 4.14 0.22 -10.19
N SER A 108 5.10 0.69 -9.40
CA SER A 108 6.10 -0.16 -8.79
C SER A 108 5.52 -1.07 -7.69
N LEU A 109 4.49 -0.62 -6.95
CA LEU A 109 3.74 -1.46 -6.00
C LEU A 109 2.95 -2.56 -6.70
N ASP A 110 2.24 -2.23 -7.77
CA ASP A 110 1.48 -3.21 -8.56
C ASP A 110 2.42 -4.23 -9.20
N GLU A 111 3.60 -3.81 -9.67
CA GLU A 111 4.62 -4.74 -10.18
C GLU A 111 5.13 -5.71 -9.10
N LEU A 112 5.37 -5.22 -7.88
CA LEU A 112 5.76 -6.08 -6.75
C LEU A 112 4.63 -7.06 -6.40
N ASN A 113 3.40 -6.59 -6.32
CA ASN A 113 2.24 -7.42 -6.01
C ASN A 113 1.98 -8.51 -7.06
N ARG A 114 2.28 -8.27 -8.35
CA ARG A 114 2.17 -9.28 -9.41
C ARG A 114 3.21 -10.40 -9.30
N LYS A 115 4.32 -10.16 -8.59
CA LYS A 115 5.40 -11.13 -8.39
C LYS A 115 5.19 -12.00 -7.14
N ILE A 116 4.32 -11.54 -6.23
CA ILE A 116 3.88 -12.21 -5.01
C ILE A 116 2.69 -13.13 -5.32
#